data_AF-A0A543EGQ9-F1
#
_entry.id   AF-A0A543EGQ9-F1
#
_cell.length_a   1.000
_cell.length_b   1.000
_cell.length_c   1.000
_cell.angle_alpha   90.00
_cell.angle_beta   90.00
_cell.angle_gamma   90.00
#
_symmetry.space_group_name_H-M   'P 1'
#
loop_
_entity.id
_entity.type
_entity.pdbx_description
1 polymer ?
#
loop_
_entity_poly.entity_id
_entity_poly.type
_entity_poly.pdbx_seq_one_letter_code
_entity_poly.pdbx_strand_id
1 'polypeptide(L)' 'MKNAKKLKKQDLKNITGGVSGKPDLSLCGCSCSGAVTGPDYCSIYMGCLQVYTCGEV' A
#
# COMPACT_ATOMS: atom_id res chain seq x y z
N MET A 1 -12.25 11.06 22.49
CA MET A 1 -11.60 10.71 21.19
C MET A 1 -10.27 11.44 21.13
N LYS A 2 -9.16 10.72 20.93
CA LYS A 2 -7.79 11.17 21.21
C LYS A 2 -7.25 12.06 20.07
N ASN A 3 -6.96 13.33 20.36
CA ASN A 3 -5.95 14.20 19.72
C ASN A 3 -5.83 14.27 18.18
N ALA A 4 -6.93 14.33 17.43
CA ALA A 4 -6.85 14.65 16.00
C ALA A 4 -6.79 16.17 15.78
N LYS A 5 -5.62 16.70 15.40
CA LYS A 5 -5.44 18.13 15.04
C LYS A 5 -5.93 18.37 13.61
N LYS A 6 -6.93 19.24 13.44
CA LYS A 6 -7.44 19.63 12.11
C LYS A 6 -6.35 20.41 11.36
N LEU A 7 -5.74 19.77 10.37
CA LEU A 7 -4.69 20.35 9.53
C LEU A 7 -5.31 21.42 8.59
N LYS A 8 -4.66 22.57 8.47
CA LYS A 8 -5.02 23.61 7.50
C LYS A 8 -4.42 23.27 6.14
N LYS A 9 -4.97 23.83 5.05
CA LYS A 9 -4.50 23.57 3.67
C LYS A 9 -3.00 23.83 3.47
N GLN A 10 -2.42 24.77 4.22
CA GLN A 10 -0.99 25.07 4.20
C GLN A 10 -0.15 23.98 4.86
N ASP A 11 -0.68 23.34 5.90
CA ASP A 11 0.01 22.25 6.60
C ASP A 11 0.12 21.00 5.71
N LEU A 12 -0.84 20.80 4.80
CA LEU A 12 -0.81 19.69 3.83
C LEU A 12 0.43 19.70 2.93
N LYS A 13 1.00 20.88 2.61
CA LYS A 13 2.21 20.99 1.79
C LYS A 13 3.47 20.47 2.49
N ASN A 14 3.46 20.47 3.82
CA ASN A 14 4.57 20.01 4.65
C ASN A 14 4.42 18.54 5.05
N ILE A 15 3.28 17.91 4.73
CA ILE A 15 3.10 16.47 4.88
C ILE A 15 3.85 15.82 3.71
N THR A 16 5.09 15.42 3.98
CA THR A 16 5.85 14.55 3.09
C THR A 16 5.26 13.15 3.21
N GLY A 17 4.19 12.91 2.46
CA GLY A 17 3.43 11.67 2.41
C GLY A 17 3.51 11.08 1.02
N GLY A 18 4.35 10.07 0.88
CA GLY A 18 4.62 9.35 -0.35
C GLY A 18 5.71 8.35 -0.06
N VAL A 19 5.68 7.22 -0.74
CA VAL A 19 6.73 6.21 -0.65
C VAL A 19 8.00 6.84 -1.23
N SER A 20 8.80 7.47 -0.38
CA SER A 20 10.04 8.13 -0.75
C SER A 20 11.19 7.13 -0.56
N GLY A 21 11.95 6.89 -1.63
CA GLY A 21 13.03 5.91 -1.68
C GLY A 21 12.80 4.81 -2.72
N LYS A 22 13.66 3.79 -2.73
CA LYS A 22 13.41 2.51 -3.41
C LYS A 22 12.78 1.56 -2.40
N PRO A 23 11.43 1.42 -2.33
CA PRO A 23 10.80 0.48 -1.43
C PRO A 23 11.24 -0.95 -1.77
N ASP A 24 11.39 -1.80 -0.76
CA ASP A 24 11.74 -3.20 -0.96
C ASP A 24 10.53 -3.99 -1.47
N LEU A 25 10.49 -4.23 -2.77
CA LEU A 25 9.40 -4.97 -3.42
C LEU A 25 9.38 -6.46 -3.05
N SER A 26 10.43 -6.99 -2.42
CA SER A 26 10.47 -8.38 -1.94
C SER A 26 9.46 -8.64 -0.82
N LEU A 27 8.97 -7.58 -0.17
CA LEU A 27 7.92 -7.64 0.86
C LEU A 27 6.51 -7.63 0.26
N CYS A 28 6.39 -7.46 -1.06
CA CYS A 28 5.13 -7.48 -1.77
C CYS A 28 4.84 -8.89 -2.30
N GLY A 29 3.59 -9.33 -2.14
CA GLY A 29 3.12 -10.58 -2.71
C GLY A 29 1.67 -10.49 -3.17
N CYS A 30 1.17 -11.57 -3.77
CA CYS A 30 -0.23 -11.73 -4.08
C CYS A 30 -0.83 -12.80 -3.17
N SER A 31 -2.02 -12.52 -2.64
CA SER A 31 -2.85 -13.55 -2.04
C SER A 31 -3.38 -14.48 -3.13
N CYS A 32 -3.84 -15.66 -2.71
CA CYS A 32 -4.45 -16.62 -3.59
C CYS A 32 -5.76 -16.13 -4.23
N SER A 33 -6.37 -15.04 -3.74
CA SER A 33 -7.55 -14.41 -4.32
C SER A 33 -7.22 -13.22 -5.22
N GLY A 34 -5.93 -12.99 -5.51
CA GLY A 34 -5.51 -11.83 -6.30
C GLY A 34 -5.48 -10.52 -5.53
N ALA A 35 -5.48 -10.54 -4.19
CA ALA A 35 -5.29 -9.32 -3.41
C ALA A 35 -3.79 -9.05 -3.22
N VAL A 36 -3.37 -7.79 -3.37
CA VAL A 36 -1.99 -7.40 -3.04
C VAL A 36 -1.79 -7.55 -1.53
N THR A 37 -0.79 -8.33 -1.13
CA THR A 37 -0.36 -8.50 0.26
C THR A 37 0.97 -7.79 0.48
N GLY A 38 1.13 -7.14 1.62
CA GLY A 38 2.35 -6.41 1.97
C GLY A 38 2.05 -4.99 2.43
N PRO A 39 3.09 -4.14 2.61
CA PRO A 39 2.92 -2.74 2.98
C PRO A 39 2.08 -1.95 1.95
N ASP A 40 1.49 -0.82 2.37
CA ASP A 40 0.60 0.00 1.54
C ASP A 40 1.21 0.38 0.18
N TYR A 41 2.55 0.54 0.12
CA TYR A 41 3.26 0.83 -1.12
C TYR A 41 3.14 -0.27 -2.18
N CYS A 42 2.94 -1.53 -1.79
CA CYS A 42 2.82 -2.64 -2.73
C CYS A 42 1.64 -2.45 -3.70
N SER A 43 0.54 -1.83 -3.24
CA SER A 43 -0.64 -1.54 -4.06
C SER A 43 -0.38 -0.50 -5.16
N ILE A 44 0.68 0.30 -5.01
CA ILE A 44 1.07 1.35 -5.96
C ILE A 44 2.02 0.77 -7.03
N TYR A 45 2.89 -0.16 -6.65
CA TYR A 45 3.95 -0.69 -7.50
C TYR A 45 3.65 -2.05 -8.12
N MET A 46 2.64 -2.78 -7.62
CA MET A 46 2.34 -4.14 -8.05
C MET A 46 0.83 -4.35 -8.15
N GLY A 47 0.41 -5.04 -9.21
CA GLY A 47 -0.96 -5.51 -9.40
C GLY A 47 -1.01 -7.02 -9.38
N CYS A 48 -2.05 -7.58 -8.75
CA CYS A 48 -2.32 -9.00 -8.74
C CYS A 48 -3.52 -9.30 -9.65
N LEU A 49 -3.41 -10.37 -10.44
CA LEU A 49 -4.53 -10.85 -11.24
C LEU A 49 -5.68 -11.25 -10.32
N GLN A 50 -6.91 -10.84 -10.65
CA GLN A 50 -8.13 -11.17 -9.90
C GLN A 50 -8.58 -12.62 -10.15
N VAL A 51 -7.64 -13.56 -10.03
CA VAL A 51 -7.86 -14.98 -10.19
C VAL A 51 -7.70 -15.65 -8.83
N TYR A 52 -8.60 -16.58 -8.52
CA TYR A 52 -8.46 -17.41 -7.33
C TYR A 52 -7.63 -18.65 -7.68
N THR A 53 -6.34 -18.64 -7.31
CA THR A 53 -5.39 -19.72 -7.63
C THR A 53 -5.14 -20.66 -6.45
N CYS A 54 -5.83 -20.48 -5.32
CA CYS A 54 -5.74 -21.44 -4.22
C CYS A 54 -6.42 -22.76 -4.63
N GLY A 55 -5.63 -23.80 -4.86
CA GLY A 55 -6.12 -25.12 -5.27
C GLY A 55 -5.66 -25.56 -6.66
N GLU A 56 -4.97 -24.69 -7.41
CA GLU A 56 -4.11 -25.11 -8.52
C GLU A 56 -2.75 -25.48 -7.92
N VAL A 57 -2.58 -26.78 -7.64
CA VAL A 57 -1.30 -27.42 -7.29
C VAL A 57 -0.53 -27.82 -8.53
#